data_AF-A0A7L3TDK2-F1
#
_entry.id   AF-A0A7L3TDK2-F1
#
_cell.length_a   1.000
_cell.length_b   1.000
_cell.length_c   1.000
_cell.angle_alpha   90.00
_cell.angle_beta   90.00
_cell.angle_gamma   90.00
#
_symmetry.space_group_name_H-M   'P 1'
#
loop_
_entity.id
_entity.type
_entity.pdbx_description
1 polymer ?
#
loop_
_entity_poly.entity_id
_entity_poly.type
_entity_poly.pdbx_seq_one_letter_code
_entity_poly.pdbx_strand_id
1 'polypeptide(L)'
;MDNSRDLDLDGTIADVKARYEDIARRSQAEAQAWYESKFEELRVTAGRNADSLRETKNKIAELTRGVQRLNGEVRSAMDQRCKLEAAVVDAEQRGESTVKDAKQKLSELETALQQTKANLTRQLREYQELMNVKLALDIEIVTYRKLLEGEESRWLKLSFALPFAALCHSQGGLAYGLEPGFASTHASANRNQTSVGVCGTAASGSEGSSSRSTRSSHVKVVSMTKSTR
;
A
#
# COMPACT_ATOMS: atom_id res chain seq x y z
N MET A 1 -43.85 -66.87 115.11
CA MET A 1 -43.66 -66.52 113.68
C MET A 1 -43.63 -65.01 113.68
N ASP A 2 -42.47 -64.46 114.02
CA ASP A 2 -42.40 -63.06 114.44
C ASP A 2 -41.76 -62.33 113.28
N ASN A 3 -42.63 -62.06 112.31
CA ASN A 3 -42.36 -61.40 111.06
C ASN A 3 -42.24 -59.89 111.30
N SER A 4 -41.39 -59.48 112.25
CA SER A 4 -41.06 -58.07 112.48
C SER A 4 -40.02 -57.66 111.45
N ARG A 5 -40.48 -57.52 110.21
CA ARG A 5 -39.75 -56.80 109.17
C ARG A 5 -39.94 -55.33 109.50
N ASP A 6 -39.07 -54.81 110.35
CA ASP A 6 -38.94 -53.37 110.54
C ASP A 6 -38.66 -52.78 109.15
N LEU A 7 -39.64 -52.10 108.58
CA LEU A 7 -39.54 -51.50 107.26
C LEU A 7 -38.74 -50.22 107.43
N ASP A 8 -37.49 -50.22 107.00
CA ASP A 8 -36.62 -49.05 106.98
C ASP A 8 -37.17 -48.00 105.99
N LEU A 9 -38.08 -47.18 106.50
CA LEU A 9 -38.75 -46.10 105.77
C LEU A 9 -37.78 -44.95 105.46
N ASP A 10 -36.82 -44.69 106.34
CA ASP A 10 -35.80 -43.67 106.12
C ASP A 10 -34.83 -44.08 105.00
N GLY A 11 -34.42 -45.35 104.95
CA GLY A 11 -33.63 -45.91 103.85
C GLY A 11 -34.35 -45.86 102.50
N THR A 12 -35.65 -46.21 102.46
CA THR A 12 -36.43 -46.12 101.21
C THR A 12 -36.67 -44.67 100.76
N ILE A 13 -36.86 -43.72 101.67
CA ILE A 13 -36.94 -42.29 101.35
C ILE A 13 -35.60 -41.77 100.81
N ALA A 14 -34.48 -42.18 101.41
CA ALA A 14 -33.14 -41.83 100.94
C ALA A 14 -32.86 -42.39 99.53
N ASP A 15 -33.25 -43.63 99.25
CA ASP A 15 -33.13 -44.25 97.93
C ASP A 15 -33.97 -43.55 96.87
N VAL A 16 -35.21 -43.16 97.18
CA VAL A 16 -36.07 -42.41 96.26
C VAL A 16 -35.47 -41.03 95.97
N LYS A 17 -34.95 -40.34 97.00
CA LYS A 17 -34.23 -39.07 96.82
C LYS A 17 -33.00 -39.24 95.93
N ALA A 18 -32.16 -40.23 96.19
CA ALA A 18 -30.98 -40.52 95.39
C ALA A 18 -31.35 -40.81 93.92
N ARG A 19 -32.42 -41.57 93.66
CA ARG A 19 -32.92 -41.81 92.31
C ARG A 19 -33.41 -40.54 91.62
N TYR A 20 -34.11 -39.65 92.33
CA TYR A 20 -34.54 -38.37 91.76
C TYR A 20 -33.37 -37.45 91.46
N GLU A 21 -32.38 -37.38 92.35
CA GLU A 21 -31.14 -36.64 92.13
C GLU A 21 -30.36 -37.19 90.94
N ASP A 22 -30.30 -38.51 90.78
CA ASP A 22 -29.70 -39.16 89.60
C ASP A 22 -30.45 -38.86 88.30
N ILE A 23 -31.78 -38.82 88.34
CA ILE A 23 -32.61 -38.47 87.17
C ILE A 23 -32.41 -36.99 86.83
N ALA A 24 -32.40 -36.10 87.82
CA ALA A 24 -32.16 -34.68 87.63
C ALA A 24 -30.77 -34.41 87.06
N ARG A 25 -29.73 -35.07 87.61
CA ARG A 25 -28.35 -34.99 87.09
C ARG A 25 -28.25 -35.49 85.65
N ARG A 26 -28.89 -36.62 85.33
CA ARG A 26 -28.92 -37.15 83.96
C ARG A 26 -29.65 -36.21 83.00
N SER A 27 -30.81 -35.71 83.37
CA SER A 27 -31.58 -34.75 82.56
C SER A 27 -30.79 -33.46 82.30
N GLN A 28 -30.07 -32.96 83.31
CA GLN A 28 -29.20 -31.80 83.15
C GLN A 28 -28.04 -32.09 82.18
N ALA A 29 -27.36 -33.22 82.33
CA ALA A 29 -26.26 -33.61 81.45
C ALA A 29 -26.72 -33.82 80.00
N GLU A 30 -27.87 -34.46 79.79
CA GLU A 30 -28.48 -34.65 78.47
C GLU A 30 -28.85 -33.31 77.82
N ALA A 31 -29.45 -32.38 78.59
CA ALA A 31 -29.77 -31.05 78.10
C ALA A 31 -28.50 -30.27 77.70
N GLN A 32 -27.45 -30.32 78.53
CA GLN A 32 -26.17 -29.68 78.22
C GLN A 32 -25.54 -30.27 76.95
N ALA A 33 -25.45 -31.59 76.83
CA ALA A 33 -24.92 -32.25 75.64
C ALA A 33 -25.74 -31.91 74.38
N TRP A 34 -27.06 -31.80 74.51
CA TRP A 34 -27.94 -31.39 73.41
C TRP A 34 -27.66 -29.94 72.97
N TYR A 35 -27.52 -29.01 73.93
CA TYR A 35 -27.19 -27.62 73.62
C TYR A 35 -25.80 -27.47 73.01
N GLU A 36 -24.79 -28.17 73.52
CA GLU A 36 -23.43 -28.18 72.96
C GLU A 36 -23.43 -28.70 71.52
N SER A 37 -24.11 -29.81 71.27
CA SER A 37 -24.26 -30.37 69.92
C SER A 37 -24.94 -29.39 68.96
N LYS A 38 -26.03 -28.73 69.40
CA LYS A 38 -26.71 -27.71 68.61
C LYS A 38 -25.85 -26.48 68.34
N PHE A 39 -25.08 -26.05 69.33
CA PHE A 39 -24.18 -24.92 69.18
C PHE A 39 -23.07 -25.23 68.17
N GLU A 40 -22.52 -26.44 68.22
CA GLU A 40 -21.51 -26.89 67.27
C GLU A 40 -22.08 -26.99 65.85
N GLU A 41 -23.28 -27.53 65.68
CA GLU A 41 -23.97 -27.59 64.37
C GLU A 41 -24.15 -26.19 63.76
N LEU A 42 -24.60 -25.22 64.56
CA LEU A 42 -24.73 -23.82 64.13
C LEU A 42 -23.38 -23.20 63.79
N ARG A 43 -22.33 -23.47 64.59
CA ARG A 43 -20.98 -22.95 64.37
C ARG A 43 -20.40 -23.48 63.05
N VAL A 44 -20.53 -24.77 62.80
CA VAL A 44 -20.08 -25.39 61.54
C VAL A 44 -20.87 -24.85 60.35
N THR A 45 -22.19 -24.69 60.49
CA THR A 45 -23.04 -24.16 59.41
C THR A 45 -22.72 -22.69 59.11
N ALA A 46 -22.48 -21.87 60.13
CA ALA A 46 -22.03 -20.49 59.97
C ALA A 46 -20.66 -20.42 59.26
N GLY A 47 -19.73 -21.31 59.60
CA GLY A 47 -18.44 -21.45 58.92
C GLY A 47 -18.59 -21.78 57.44
N ARG A 48 -19.39 -22.80 57.11
CA ARG A 48 -19.69 -23.20 55.71
C ARG A 48 -20.31 -22.05 54.91
N ASN A 49 -21.26 -21.33 55.51
CA ASN A 49 -21.90 -20.18 54.86
C ASN A 49 -20.89 -19.04 54.62
N ALA A 50 -19.99 -18.78 55.56
CA ALA A 50 -18.93 -17.77 55.41
C ALA A 50 -17.94 -18.15 54.29
N ASP A 51 -17.57 -19.43 54.20
CA ASP A 51 -16.69 -19.93 53.14
C ASP A 51 -17.36 -19.86 51.76
N SER A 52 -18.62 -20.28 51.65
CA SER A 52 -19.40 -20.14 50.41
C SER A 52 -19.53 -18.68 49.96
N LEU A 53 -19.75 -17.75 50.91
CA LEU A 53 -19.78 -16.32 50.61
C LEU A 53 -18.40 -15.81 50.14
N ARG A 54 -17.30 -16.34 50.69
CA ARG A 54 -15.95 -15.98 50.24
C ARG A 54 -15.67 -16.50 48.83
N GLU A 55 -16.05 -17.73 48.54
CA GLU A 55 -15.90 -18.35 47.22
C GLU A 55 -16.67 -17.58 46.14
N THR A 56 -17.95 -17.27 46.40
CA THR A 56 -18.78 -16.48 45.48
C THR A 56 -18.21 -15.07 45.25
N LYS A 57 -17.71 -14.39 46.29
CA LYS A 57 -17.00 -13.10 46.16
C LYS A 57 -15.76 -13.21 45.28
N ASN A 58 -14.95 -14.25 45.47
CA ASN A 58 -13.78 -14.49 44.63
C ASN A 58 -14.19 -14.71 43.17
N LYS A 59 -15.26 -15.48 42.94
CA LYS A 59 -15.78 -15.72 41.59
C LYS A 59 -16.26 -14.45 40.91
N ILE A 60 -16.96 -13.59 41.65
CA ILE A 60 -17.38 -12.26 41.15
C ILE A 60 -16.16 -11.43 40.75
N ALA A 61 -15.11 -11.41 41.59
CA ALA A 61 -13.88 -10.67 41.30
C ALA A 61 -13.16 -11.20 40.05
N GLU A 62 -13.08 -12.52 39.88
CA GLU A 62 -12.52 -13.14 38.67
C GLU A 62 -13.31 -12.79 37.41
N LEU A 63 -14.64 -12.92 37.46
CA LEU A 63 -15.51 -12.57 36.33
C LEU A 63 -15.39 -11.08 36.00
N THR A 64 -15.33 -10.21 36.99
CA THR A 64 -15.14 -8.77 36.80
C THR A 64 -13.81 -8.46 36.09
N ARG A 65 -12.71 -9.10 36.50
CA ARG A 65 -11.41 -8.99 35.80
C ARG A 65 -11.50 -9.53 34.37
N GLY A 66 -12.21 -10.64 34.16
CA GLY A 66 -12.46 -11.21 32.85
C GLY A 66 -13.19 -10.25 31.91
N VAL A 67 -14.26 -9.62 32.40
CA VAL A 67 -15.02 -8.60 31.66
C VAL A 67 -14.13 -7.40 31.30
N GLN A 68 -13.32 -6.90 32.24
CA GLN A 68 -12.42 -5.78 31.97
C GLN A 68 -11.38 -6.11 30.89
N ARG A 69 -10.78 -7.31 30.95
CA ARG A 69 -9.83 -7.80 29.93
C ARG A 69 -10.51 -7.89 28.56
N LEU A 70 -11.66 -8.56 28.46
CA LEU A 70 -12.39 -8.71 27.21
C LEU A 70 -12.81 -7.35 26.63
N ASN A 71 -13.27 -6.41 27.46
CA ASN A 71 -13.57 -5.05 27.03
C ASN A 71 -12.33 -4.28 26.54
N GLY A 72 -11.14 -4.59 27.07
CA GLY A 72 -9.87 -4.08 26.55
C GLY A 72 -9.53 -4.65 25.17
N GLU A 73 -9.68 -5.96 25.01
CA GLU A 73 -9.47 -6.67 23.74
C GLU A 73 -10.43 -6.17 22.65
N VAL A 74 -11.71 -6.00 22.97
CA VAL A 74 -12.71 -5.44 22.05
C VAL A 74 -12.33 -4.04 21.60
N ARG A 75 -11.95 -3.14 22.52
CA ARG A 75 -11.51 -1.78 22.18
C ARG A 75 -10.26 -1.79 21.29
N SER A 76 -9.26 -2.59 21.65
CA SER A 76 -8.04 -2.72 20.83
C SER A 76 -8.35 -3.26 19.43
N ALA A 77 -9.25 -4.23 19.30
CA ALA A 77 -9.66 -4.77 18.01
C ALA A 77 -10.44 -3.74 17.17
N MET A 78 -11.31 -2.95 17.80
CA MET A 78 -12.00 -1.83 17.13
C MET A 78 -11.01 -0.78 16.63
N ASP A 79 -10.03 -0.38 17.45
CA ASP A 79 -9.00 0.58 17.06
C ASP A 79 -8.15 0.06 15.89
N GLN A 80 -7.79 -1.23 15.91
CA GLN A 80 -7.09 -1.87 14.80
C GLN A 80 -7.94 -1.91 13.53
N ARG A 81 -9.24 -2.25 13.64
CA ARG A 81 -10.17 -2.25 12.52
C ARG A 81 -10.25 -0.85 11.90
N CYS A 82 -10.46 0.19 12.69
CA CYS A 82 -10.54 1.56 12.19
C CYS A 82 -9.24 2.01 11.50
N LYS A 83 -8.07 1.62 12.03
CA LYS A 83 -6.78 1.90 11.38
C LYS A 83 -6.64 1.19 10.03
N LEU A 84 -7.08 -0.07 9.95
CA LEU A 84 -7.04 -0.83 8.70
C LEU A 84 -8.05 -0.29 7.68
N GLU A 85 -9.26 0.06 8.10
CA GLU A 85 -10.27 0.70 7.25
C GLU A 85 -9.75 2.02 6.67
N ALA A 86 -9.12 2.87 7.48
CA ALA A 86 -8.48 4.10 7.00
C ALA A 86 -7.35 3.81 6.00
N ALA A 87 -6.48 2.85 6.30
CA ALA A 87 -5.38 2.47 5.42
C ALA A 87 -5.86 1.91 4.07
N VAL A 88 -7.00 1.19 4.05
CA VAL A 88 -7.64 0.72 2.82
C VAL A 88 -8.13 1.90 1.98
N VAL A 89 -8.88 2.83 2.57
CA VAL A 89 -9.37 4.03 1.87
C VAL A 89 -8.21 4.86 1.30
N ASP A 90 -7.15 5.08 2.07
CA ASP A 90 -5.96 5.80 1.61
C ASP A 90 -5.25 5.08 0.45
N ALA A 91 -5.21 3.74 0.48
CA ALA A 91 -4.61 2.94 -0.58
C ALA A 91 -5.46 2.96 -1.86
N GLU A 92 -6.79 2.87 -1.72
CA GLU A 92 -7.73 2.99 -2.83
C GLU A 92 -7.64 4.37 -3.49
N GLN A 93 -7.65 5.45 -2.70
CA GLN A 93 -7.55 6.81 -3.23
C GLN A 93 -6.22 7.05 -3.97
N ARG A 94 -5.09 6.58 -3.41
CA ARG A 94 -3.79 6.66 -4.09
C ARG A 94 -3.74 5.82 -5.36
N GLY A 95 -4.36 4.65 -5.35
CA GLY A 95 -4.48 3.79 -6.51
C GLY A 95 -5.28 4.47 -7.63
N GLU A 96 -6.44 5.03 -7.28
CA GLU A 96 -7.31 5.73 -8.20
C GLU A 96 -6.63 6.96 -8.81
N SER A 97 -5.94 7.78 -8.01
CA SER A 97 -5.20 8.94 -8.51
C SER A 97 -4.10 8.53 -9.49
N THR A 98 -3.36 7.46 -9.17
CA THR A 98 -2.28 6.94 -10.04
C THR A 98 -2.84 6.45 -11.39
N VAL A 99 -3.98 5.74 -11.36
CA VAL A 99 -4.65 5.26 -12.58
C VAL A 99 -5.18 6.44 -13.40
N LYS A 100 -5.75 7.46 -12.75
CA LYS A 100 -6.24 8.67 -13.42
C LYS A 100 -5.10 9.40 -14.13
N ASP A 101 -3.97 9.60 -13.45
CA ASP A 101 -2.80 10.26 -14.03
C ASP A 101 -2.22 9.47 -15.21
N ALA A 102 -2.16 8.14 -15.09
CA ALA A 102 -1.70 7.28 -16.18
C ALA A 102 -2.63 7.34 -17.40
N LYS A 103 -3.96 7.32 -17.19
CA LYS A 103 -4.96 7.48 -18.26
C LYS A 103 -4.86 8.84 -18.93
N GLN A 104 -4.67 9.91 -18.15
CA GLN A 104 -4.48 11.25 -18.71
C GLN A 104 -3.24 11.30 -19.61
N LYS A 105 -2.08 10.83 -19.12
CA LYS A 105 -0.84 10.77 -19.92
C LYS A 105 -1.02 9.94 -21.19
N LEU A 106 -1.73 8.81 -21.11
CA LEU A 106 -2.04 8.00 -22.28
C LEU A 106 -2.85 8.79 -23.31
N SER A 107 -3.90 9.49 -22.88
CA SER A 107 -4.71 10.32 -23.78
C SER A 107 -3.92 11.47 -24.41
N GLU A 108 -3.02 12.11 -23.66
CA GLU A 108 -2.12 13.16 -24.17
C GLU A 108 -1.17 12.60 -25.24
N LEU A 109 -0.62 11.39 -25.02
CA LEU A 109 0.24 10.73 -26.02
C LEU A 109 -0.54 10.30 -27.27
N GLU A 110 -1.75 9.77 -27.11
CA GLU A 110 -2.60 9.38 -28.24
C GLU A 110 -2.98 10.58 -29.11
N THR A 111 -3.31 11.71 -28.49
CA THR A 111 -3.62 12.96 -29.22
C THR A 111 -2.39 13.51 -29.95
N ALA A 112 -1.22 13.55 -29.30
CA ALA A 112 0.04 13.94 -29.93
C ALA A 112 0.41 13.02 -31.12
N LEU A 113 0.18 11.71 -30.97
CA LEU A 113 0.40 10.73 -32.04
C LEU A 113 -0.56 10.93 -33.22
N GLN A 114 -1.82 11.24 -32.97
CA GLN A 114 -2.77 11.58 -34.04
C GLN A 114 -2.37 12.88 -34.76
N GLN A 115 -1.97 13.92 -34.02
CA GLN A 115 -1.53 15.18 -34.60
C GLN A 115 -0.28 15.01 -35.48
N THR A 116 0.71 14.25 -35.02
CA THR A 116 1.93 13.99 -35.80
C THR A 116 1.66 13.18 -37.06
N LYS A 117 0.76 12.19 -37.01
CA LYS A 117 0.29 11.47 -38.22
C LYS A 117 -0.41 12.39 -39.22
N ALA A 118 -1.26 13.29 -38.75
CA ALA A 118 -1.93 14.28 -39.60
C ALA A 118 -0.90 15.23 -40.24
N ASN A 119 0.07 15.70 -39.47
CA ASN A 119 1.16 16.55 -39.95
C ASN A 119 2.02 15.86 -41.01
N LEU A 120 2.38 14.58 -40.81
CA LEU A 120 3.12 13.80 -41.80
C LEU A 120 2.32 13.67 -43.10
N THR A 121 1.03 13.38 -43.00
CA THR A 121 0.16 13.27 -44.18
C THR A 121 0.08 14.60 -44.94
N ARG A 122 0.02 15.74 -44.23
CA ARG A 122 0.09 17.07 -44.84
C ARG A 122 1.43 17.30 -45.55
N GLN A 123 2.54 17.00 -44.89
CA GLN A 123 3.89 17.15 -45.48
C GLN A 123 4.08 16.30 -46.73
N LEU A 124 3.53 15.08 -46.77
CA LEU A 124 3.58 14.23 -47.96
C LEU A 124 2.84 14.86 -49.16
N ARG A 125 1.70 15.53 -48.92
CA ARG A 125 0.99 16.26 -49.98
C ARG A 125 1.78 17.45 -50.48
N GLU A 126 2.30 18.28 -49.57
CA GLU A 126 3.14 19.44 -49.91
C GLU A 126 4.40 19.03 -50.68
N TYR A 127 5.01 17.91 -50.29
CA TYR A 127 6.17 17.35 -50.99
C TYR A 127 5.80 16.90 -52.42
N GLN A 128 4.66 16.25 -52.60
CA GLN A 128 4.19 15.84 -53.94
C GLN A 128 3.89 17.06 -54.83
N GLU A 129 3.27 18.10 -54.28
CA GLU A 129 3.02 19.35 -54.99
C GLU A 129 4.32 20.02 -55.44
N LEU A 130 5.32 20.09 -54.55
CA LEU A 130 6.64 20.64 -54.87
C LEU A 130 7.37 19.80 -55.93
N MET A 131 7.26 18.47 -55.86
CA MET A 131 7.80 17.56 -56.88
C MET A 131 7.17 17.82 -58.24
N ASN A 132 5.85 18.00 -58.29
CA ASN A 132 5.15 18.30 -59.55
C ASN A 132 5.66 19.61 -60.18
N VAL A 133 5.88 20.66 -59.36
CA VAL A 133 6.48 21.92 -59.84
C VAL A 133 7.90 21.69 -60.37
N LYS A 134 8.73 20.91 -59.65
CA LYS A 134 10.09 20.59 -60.10
C LYS A 134 10.08 19.89 -61.47
N LEU A 135 9.18 18.93 -61.67
CA LEU A 135 9.06 18.22 -62.95
C LEU A 135 8.60 19.14 -64.08
N ALA A 136 7.68 20.07 -63.80
CA ALA A 136 7.28 21.08 -64.78
C ALA A 136 8.47 21.98 -65.19
N LEU A 137 9.26 22.43 -64.21
CA LEU A 137 10.47 23.22 -64.46
C LEU A 137 11.52 22.45 -65.28
N ASP A 138 11.71 21.14 -65.04
CA ASP A 138 12.62 20.34 -65.87
C ASP A 138 12.17 20.31 -67.34
N ILE A 139 10.85 20.18 -67.59
CA ILE A 139 10.27 20.20 -68.94
C ILE A 139 10.47 21.57 -69.59
N GLU A 140 10.25 22.65 -68.85
CA GLU A 140 10.50 24.02 -69.31
C GLU A 140 11.97 24.20 -69.72
N ILE A 141 12.93 23.77 -68.88
CA ILE A 141 14.36 23.87 -69.18
C ILE A 141 14.71 23.11 -70.48
N VAL A 142 14.20 21.89 -70.65
CA VAL A 142 14.41 21.11 -71.89
C VAL A 142 13.83 21.83 -73.09
N THR A 143 12.66 22.44 -72.94
CA THR A 143 12.00 23.19 -74.02
C THR A 143 12.78 24.45 -74.39
N TYR A 144 13.22 25.23 -73.40
CA TYR A 144 14.06 26.41 -73.62
C TYR A 144 15.38 26.05 -74.30
N ARG A 145 16.05 24.96 -73.89
CA ARG A 145 17.28 24.47 -74.56
C ARG A 145 17.04 24.15 -76.03
N LYS A 146 15.96 23.43 -76.37
CA LYS A 146 15.62 23.09 -77.76
C LYS A 146 15.34 24.33 -78.63
N LEU A 147 14.66 25.33 -78.08
CA LEU A 147 14.40 26.58 -78.80
C LEU A 147 15.70 27.32 -79.12
N LEU A 148 16.60 27.44 -78.14
CA LEU A 148 17.92 28.06 -78.31
C LEU A 148 18.79 27.31 -79.34
N GLU A 149 18.84 25.98 -79.27
CA GLU A 149 19.54 25.13 -80.26
C GLU A 149 19.01 25.37 -81.69
N GLY A 150 17.70 25.56 -81.84
CA GLY A 150 17.07 25.90 -83.12
C GLY A 150 17.46 27.28 -83.65
N GLU A 151 17.59 28.27 -82.77
CA GLU A 151 18.08 29.61 -83.14
C GLU A 151 19.56 29.59 -83.52
N GLU A 152 20.42 28.97 -82.71
CA GLU A 152 21.85 28.81 -83.01
C GLU A 152 22.05 28.13 -84.37
N SER A 153 21.27 27.09 -84.66
CA SER A 153 21.28 26.41 -85.96
C SER A 153 20.91 27.33 -87.13
N ARG A 154 19.97 28.27 -86.95
CA ARG A 154 19.62 29.28 -87.96
C ARG A 154 20.74 30.31 -88.13
N TRP A 155 21.32 30.79 -87.03
CA TRP A 155 22.44 31.72 -87.06
C TRP A 155 23.67 31.12 -87.75
N LEU A 156 24.00 29.86 -87.46
CA LEU A 156 25.09 29.13 -88.13
C LEU A 156 24.85 28.96 -89.63
N LYS A 157 23.62 28.61 -90.04
CA LYS A 157 23.24 28.51 -91.47
C LYS A 157 23.35 29.86 -92.18
N LEU A 158 22.93 30.95 -91.54
CA LEU A 158 23.04 32.30 -92.10
C LEU A 158 24.50 32.75 -92.20
N SER A 159 25.32 32.40 -91.20
CA SER A 159 26.74 32.72 -91.15
C SER A 159 27.56 31.94 -92.19
N PHE A 160 27.15 30.73 -92.56
CA PHE A 160 27.80 29.91 -93.60
C PHE A 160 27.36 30.28 -95.03
N ALA A 161 26.23 30.99 -95.18
CA ALA A 161 25.74 31.45 -96.49
C ALA A 161 26.36 32.78 -96.96
N LEU A 162 27.20 33.43 -96.15
CA LEU A 162 27.99 34.59 -96.53
C LEU A 162 29.47 34.19 -96.64
N PRO A 163 30.23 34.66 -97.64
CA PRO A 163 31.67 34.41 -97.66
C PRO A 163 32.30 35.13 -96.46
N PHE A 164 32.88 34.35 -95.55
CA PHE A 164 33.71 34.84 -94.45
C PHE A 164 34.93 35.56 -95.03
N ALA A 165 34.85 36.87 -95.18
CA ALA A 165 36.02 37.73 -95.27
C ALA A 165 36.55 37.94 -93.85
N ALA A 166 37.65 37.26 -93.55
CA ALA A 166 38.40 37.42 -92.32
C ALA A 166 38.91 38.86 -92.16
N LEU A 167 38.77 39.43 -90.96
CA LEU A 167 39.61 40.54 -90.52
C LEU A 167 39.94 40.42 -89.04
N CYS A 168 41.14 39.89 -88.76
CA CYS A 168 41.83 40.05 -87.49
C CYS A 168 42.26 41.51 -87.32
N HIS A 169 42.20 42.06 -86.10
CA HIS A 169 42.96 43.16 -85.43
C HIS A 169 42.17 43.44 -84.12
N SER A 170 42.68 43.78 -82.94
CA SER A 170 43.99 44.01 -82.35
C SER A 170 43.76 44.14 -80.82
N GLN A 171 44.67 43.56 -80.02
CA GLN A 171 45.23 44.08 -78.75
C GLN A 171 44.35 44.88 -77.77
N GLY A 172 44.21 44.37 -76.53
CA GLY A 172 43.66 45.13 -75.41
C GLY A 172 43.77 44.37 -74.09
N GLY A 173 44.97 44.36 -73.50
CA GLY A 173 45.17 43.87 -72.14
C GLY A 173 44.52 44.79 -71.12
N LEU A 174 43.92 44.21 -70.09
CA LEU A 174 43.69 44.87 -68.81
C LEU A 174 43.98 43.88 -67.68
N ALA A 175 45.00 44.24 -66.92
CA ALA A 175 45.31 43.69 -65.63
C ALA A 175 44.28 44.22 -64.61
N TYR A 176 43.71 43.29 -63.85
CA TYR A 176 43.16 43.49 -62.51
C TYR A 176 43.47 42.16 -61.83
N GLY A 177 44.42 42.05 -60.92
CA GLY A 177 44.57 42.83 -59.70
C GLY A 177 44.38 41.82 -58.56
N LEU A 178 45.50 41.33 -58.03
CA LEU A 178 45.56 40.41 -56.89
C LEU A 178 45.35 41.19 -55.57
N GLU A 179 44.87 40.47 -54.55
CA GLU A 179 44.87 40.77 -53.09
C GLU A 179 43.64 41.52 -52.50
N PRO A 180 43.37 41.46 -51.18
CA PRO A 180 42.93 40.26 -50.43
C PRO A 180 41.84 40.56 -49.37
N GLY A 181 41.26 39.50 -48.80
CA GLY A 181 40.79 39.51 -47.41
C GLY A 181 39.34 39.93 -47.18
N PHE A 182 38.53 39.00 -46.67
CA PHE A 182 37.88 39.16 -45.37
C PHE A 182 37.67 37.78 -44.76
N ALA A 183 38.35 37.55 -43.65
CA ALA A 183 37.94 36.56 -42.67
C ALA A 183 36.54 36.94 -42.18
N SER A 184 35.63 35.96 -42.14
CA SER A 184 34.66 35.93 -41.06
C SER A 184 34.16 34.50 -40.84
N THR A 185 34.59 34.00 -39.69
CA THR A 185 34.01 32.93 -38.90
C THR A 185 32.49 32.99 -38.87
N HIS A 186 31.82 31.92 -39.28
CA HIS A 186 30.63 31.46 -38.57
C HIS A 186 30.66 29.93 -38.51
N ALA A 187 31.17 29.44 -37.38
CA ALA A 187 30.85 28.12 -36.88
C ALA A 187 29.34 28.04 -36.67
N SER A 188 28.66 27.12 -37.34
CA SER A 188 27.34 26.68 -36.93
C SER A 188 27.47 25.28 -36.33
N ALA A 189 27.15 25.22 -35.05
CA ALA A 189 27.32 24.09 -34.17
C ALA A 189 26.39 22.94 -34.58
N ASN A 190 26.97 21.79 -34.94
CA ASN A 190 26.29 20.51 -34.81
C ASN A 190 26.61 19.95 -33.42
N ARG A 191 25.71 20.15 -32.46
CA ARG A 191 25.83 19.63 -31.09
C ARG A 191 24.59 18.79 -30.75
N ASN A 192 24.54 17.57 -31.29
CA ASN A 192 23.81 16.48 -30.64
C ASN A 192 24.82 15.65 -29.85
N GLN A 193 25.22 16.16 -28.69
CA GLN A 193 25.81 15.35 -27.64
C GLN A 193 24.67 14.90 -26.72
N THR A 194 24.42 13.60 -26.74
CA THR A 194 23.78 12.87 -25.65
C THR A 194 24.66 12.95 -24.40
N SER A 195 24.29 13.82 -23.47
CA SER A 195 24.72 13.71 -22.07
C SER A 195 23.76 14.52 -21.21
N VAL A 196 22.80 13.85 -20.58
CA VAL A 196 22.07 14.42 -19.43
C VAL A 196 22.78 13.87 -18.21
N GLY A 197 23.49 14.78 -17.55
CA GLY A 197 24.21 14.55 -16.32
C GLY A 197 23.28 14.33 -15.14
N VAL A 198 23.75 13.44 -14.29
CA VAL A 198 23.45 13.34 -12.87
C VAL A 198 23.68 14.72 -12.22
N CYS A 199 22.68 15.23 -11.50
CA CYS A 199 22.84 16.30 -10.54
C CYS A 199 22.32 15.81 -9.19
N GLY A 200 23.24 15.66 -8.24
CA GLY A 200 22.92 15.45 -6.84
C GLY A 200 22.57 16.78 -6.18
N THR A 201 21.57 16.74 -5.30
CA THR A 201 21.42 17.72 -4.23
C THR A 201 21.30 16.97 -2.92
N ALA A 202 22.20 17.31 -2.01
CA ALA A 202 22.25 16.83 -0.64
C ALA A 202 21.18 17.55 0.18
N ALA A 203 20.42 16.79 0.98
CA ALA A 203 19.76 17.30 2.16
C ALA A 203 19.88 16.24 3.26
N SER A 204 20.55 16.64 4.33
CA SER A 204 20.77 15.96 5.60
C SER A 204 19.46 15.63 6.32
N GLY A 205 19.38 14.42 6.88
CA GLY A 205 18.35 14.00 7.82
C GLY A 205 18.84 12.77 8.59
N SER A 206 18.99 12.95 9.90
CA SER A 206 19.55 12.04 10.89
C SER A 206 18.57 10.94 11.35
N GLU A 207 19.12 9.98 12.11
CA GLU A 207 18.44 8.96 12.95
C GLU A 207 17.91 7.76 12.16
N GLY A 208 17.95 6.51 12.61
CA GLY A 208 18.27 5.91 13.91
C GLY A 208 17.82 4.44 13.80
N SER A 209 18.65 3.54 14.32
CA SER A 209 18.52 2.09 14.52
C SER A 209 17.13 1.42 14.38
N SER A 210 17.07 0.25 13.70
CA SER A 210 16.57 -0.99 14.33
C SER A 210 16.60 -2.21 13.40
N SER A 211 17.40 -3.19 13.81
CA SER A 211 17.51 -4.53 13.28
C SER A 211 16.18 -5.29 13.36
N ARG A 212 15.70 -5.89 12.26
CA ARG A 212 14.55 -6.80 12.31
C ARG A 212 14.86 -8.13 11.61
N SER A 213 15.18 -9.09 12.48
CA SER A 213 15.32 -10.53 12.24
C SER A 213 14.10 -11.14 11.55
N THR A 214 14.28 -11.70 10.35
CA THR A 214 13.28 -12.53 9.68
C THR A 214 13.31 -13.94 10.26
N ARG A 215 12.41 -14.22 11.21
CA ARG A 215 12.19 -15.56 11.74
C ARG A 215 11.12 -16.27 10.91
N SER A 216 11.57 -17.34 10.26
CA SER A 216 10.80 -18.34 9.52
C SER A 216 9.64 -18.91 10.34
N SER A 217 8.44 -18.96 9.75
CA SER A 217 7.33 -19.76 10.26
C SER A 217 6.76 -20.64 9.15
N HIS A 218 7.05 -21.93 9.30
CA HIS A 218 6.65 -23.06 8.49
C HIS A 218 5.12 -23.24 8.54
N VAL A 219 4.43 -23.15 7.40
CA VAL A 219 2.99 -23.42 7.29
C VAL A 219 2.80 -24.92 7.03
N LYS A 220 2.30 -25.67 8.02
CA LYS A 220 1.81 -27.04 7.83
C LYS A 220 0.39 -26.98 7.27
N VAL A 221 0.21 -27.42 6.03
CA VAL A 221 -1.10 -27.69 5.45
C VAL A 221 -1.58 -29.02 6.02
N VAL A 222 -2.59 -28.98 6.89
CA VAL A 222 -3.32 -30.18 7.33
C VAL A 222 -4.53 -30.34 6.42
N SER A 223 -4.50 -31.39 5.57
CA SER A 223 -5.67 -31.80 4.79
C SER A 223 -6.63 -32.57 5.70
N MET A 224 -7.81 -31.99 5.93
CA MET A 224 -8.93 -32.66 6.61
C MET A 224 -9.99 -33.07 5.58
N THR A 225 -10.16 -34.40 5.51
CA THR A 225 -11.40 -35.17 5.36
C THR A 225 -12.30 -34.98 4.13
N LYS A 226 -12.74 -36.13 3.59
CA LYS A 226 -14.16 -36.54 3.66
C LYS A 226 -14.26 -38.06 3.46
N SER A 227 -14.61 -38.77 4.53
CA SER A 227 -15.12 -40.15 4.48
C SER A 227 -16.63 -40.04 4.51
N THR A 228 -17.27 -40.43 3.42
CA THR A 228 -18.73 -40.47 3.28
C THR A 228 -19.22 -41.78 3.87
N ARG A 229 -20.25 -41.71 4.71
CA ARG A 229 -21.08 -42.85 5.10
C ARG A 229 -22.32 -42.89 4.22
#